data_AF-A0A3S1F495-F1
#
_entry.id   AF-A0A3S1F495-F1
#
_cell.length_a   1.000
_cell.length_b   1.000
_cell.length_c   1.000
_cell.angle_alpha   90.00
_cell.angle_beta   90.00
_cell.angle_gamma   90.00
#
_symmetry.space_group_name_H-M   'P 1'
#
loop_
_entity.id
_entity.type
_entity.pdbx_description
1 polymer ?
#
loop_
_entity_poly.entity_id
_entity_poly.type
_entity_poly.pdbx_seq_one_letter_code
_entity_poly.pdbx_strand_id
1 'polypeptide(L)'
;MASVKSKPKKKAAAAKAEEKSARLADYLLARAPAEDIAAYDVADLERAGELAAQAVASHRKGESVIAVEADSGVACGGRPVTVITVVNDNMPFLFDSILGEIAEISGEPTLVAHPIVTVRRGKN
;
A
#
# COMPACT_ATOMS: atom_id res chain seq x y z
N MET A 1 41.46 52.78 10.40
CA MET A 1 40.96 52.13 11.63
C MET A 1 39.84 51.17 11.20
N ALA A 2 40.04 49.86 11.00
CA ALA A 2 40.38 48.77 11.92
C ALA A 2 39.28 48.40 12.94
N SER A 3 38.95 47.08 12.95
CA SER A 3 38.08 46.28 13.85
C SER A 3 36.56 46.31 13.58
N VAL A 4 35.84 45.25 13.13
CA VAL A 4 35.76 43.78 13.31
C VAL A 4 34.69 43.33 14.35
N LYS A 5 33.92 42.31 13.93
CA LYS A 5 32.98 41.41 14.66
C LYS A 5 31.65 42.07 15.08
N SER A 6 30.49 41.44 14.89
CA SER A 6 30.16 40.07 15.27
C SER A 6 28.96 39.47 14.51
N LYS A 7 29.14 38.21 14.10
CA LYS A 7 28.17 37.26 13.58
C LYS A 7 27.20 36.81 14.68
N PRO A 8 25.92 36.53 14.40
CA PRO A 8 25.21 35.46 15.08
C PRO A 8 25.07 34.26 14.13
N LYS A 9 25.72 33.16 14.54
CA LYS A 9 25.39 31.79 14.12
C LYS A 9 24.09 31.34 14.83
N LYS A 10 23.48 30.32 14.22
CA LYS A 10 22.42 29.39 14.70
C LYS A 10 21.01 29.80 14.23
N LYS A 11 20.22 28.90 13.65
CA LYS A 11 20.33 27.44 13.57
C LYS A 11 19.57 27.02 12.31
N ALA A 12 20.23 26.24 11.46
CA ALA A 12 19.54 25.36 10.55
C ALA A 12 18.60 24.49 11.40
N ALA A 13 17.32 24.81 11.39
CA ALA A 13 16.30 23.79 11.57
C ALA A 13 16.22 23.10 10.21
N ALA A 14 17.21 22.23 9.97
CA ALA A 14 16.96 21.07 9.15
C ALA A 14 15.77 20.39 9.84
N ALA A 15 14.57 20.68 9.33
CA ALA A 15 13.44 19.80 9.54
C ALA A 15 13.95 18.45 9.05
N LYS A 16 14.33 17.60 10.01
CA LYS A 16 14.33 16.17 9.81
C LYS A 16 12.89 15.88 9.40
N ALA A 17 12.64 15.91 8.10
CA ALA A 17 11.86 14.86 7.50
C ALA A 17 12.61 13.58 7.90
N GLU A 18 12.29 13.06 9.08
CA GLU A 18 12.11 11.62 9.14
C GLU A 18 11.14 11.36 7.99
N GLU A 19 11.68 10.93 6.85
CA GLU A 19 10.92 10.14 5.89
C GLU A 19 10.30 9.04 6.73
N LYS A 20 9.10 9.31 7.25
CA LYS A 20 8.23 8.28 7.76
C LYS A 20 8.02 7.42 6.54
N SER A 21 8.80 6.33 6.43
CA SER A 21 8.75 5.41 5.30
C SER A 21 7.28 5.20 5.00
N ALA A 22 6.81 5.73 3.87
CA ALA A 22 5.40 5.64 3.53
C ALA A 22 5.02 4.17 3.63
N ARG A 23 3.97 3.89 4.40
CA ARG A 23 3.54 2.51 4.62
C ARG A 23 3.01 2.00 3.28
N LEU A 24 3.13 0.70 3.03
CA LEU A 24 2.58 0.12 1.81
C LEU A 24 1.07 0.45 1.66
N ALA A 25 0.35 0.49 2.78
CA ALA A 25 -1.03 0.96 2.86
C ALA A 25 -1.24 2.35 2.24
N ASP A 26 -0.35 3.31 2.51
CA ASP A 26 -0.45 4.66 1.96
C ASP A 26 -0.34 4.63 0.42
N TYR A 27 0.56 3.81 -0.12
CA TYR A 27 0.71 3.64 -1.57
C TYR A 27 -0.46 2.91 -2.23
N LEU A 28 -1.04 1.92 -1.54
CA LEU A 28 -2.21 1.19 -2.02
C LEU A 28 -3.42 2.12 -2.11
N LEU A 29 -3.64 2.94 -1.09
CA LEU A 29 -4.83 3.78 -0.95
C LEU A 29 -4.71 5.12 -1.68
N ALA A 30 -3.50 5.58 -2.01
CA ALA A 30 -3.28 6.88 -2.65
C ALA A 30 -4.02 7.09 -3.99
N ARG A 31 -4.42 6.01 -4.67
CA ARG A 31 -5.17 6.05 -5.93
C ARG A 31 -6.54 5.38 -5.86
N ALA A 32 -6.94 4.89 -4.69
CA ALA A 32 -8.27 4.34 -4.52
C ALA A 32 -9.32 5.49 -4.49
N PRO A 33 -10.51 5.29 -5.07
CA PRO A 33 -11.58 6.27 -5.01
C PRO A 33 -11.95 6.62 -3.57
N ALA A 34 -12.20 7.90 -3.30
CA ALA A 34 -12.44 8.37 -1.94
C ALA A 34 -13.76 7.80 -1.37
N GLU A 35 -14.73 7.57 -2.23
CA GLU A 35 -16.00 6.91 -1.93
C GLU A 35 -15.81 5.47 -1.45
N ASP A 36 -14.90 4.72 -2.07
CA ASP A 36 -14.63 3.33 -1.71
C ASP A 36 -13.88 3.28 -0.39
N ILE A 37 -12.91 4.16 -0.17
CA ILE A 37 -12.15 4.27 1.09
C ILE A 37 -13.08 4.64 2.25
N ALA A 38 -14.01 5.58 2.03
CA ALA A 38 -14.91 6.09 3.07
C ALA A 38 -15.87 5.03 3.63
N ALA A 39 -16.05 3.90 2.93
CA ALA A 39 -16.88 2.78 3.39
C ALA A 39 -16.18 1.87 4.41
N TYR A 40 -14.88 2.08 4.68
CA TYR A 40 -14.07 1.28 5.60
C TYR A 40 -13.60 2.11 6.79
N ASP A 41 -13.46 1.46 7.94
CA ASP A 41 -12.76 2.07 9.06
C ASP A 41 -11.24 2.08 8.82
N VAL A 42 -10.55 3.01 9.48
CA VAL A 42 -9.08 3.12 9.35
C VAL A 42 -8.38 1.83 9.77
N ALA A 43 -8.88 1.14 10.79
CA ALA A 43 -8.31 -0.12 11.27
C ALA A 43 -8.43 -1.25 10.23
N ASP A 44 -9.54 -1.30 9.49
CA ASP A 44 -9.77 -2.27 8.41
C ASP A 44 -8.80 -2.04 7.25
N LEU A 45 -8.58 -0.77 6.89
CA LEU A 45 -7.64 -0.40 5.83
C LEU A 45 -6.18 -0.66 6.23
N GLU A 46 -5.82 -0.41 7.49
CA GLU A 46 -4.50 -0.76 8.03
C GLU A 46 -4.30 -2.28 8.00
N ARG A 47 -5.30 -3.06 8.41
CA ARG A 47 -5.28 -4.52 8.39
C ARG A 47 -5.14 -5.07 6.96
N ALA A 48 -5.88 -4.52 6.00
CA ALA A 48 -5.73 -4.87 4.59
C ALA A 48 -4.32 -4.55 4.07
N GLY A 49 -3.77 -3.39 4.46
CA GLY A 49 -2.40 -2.99 4.12
C GLY A 49 -1.33 -3.92 4.70
N GLU A 50 -1.52 -4.44 5.91
CA GLU A 50 -0.64 -5.43 6.52
C GLU A 50 -0.67 -6.77 5.77
N LEU A 51 -1.86 -7.26 5.41
CA LEU A 51 -2.01 -8.46 4.58
C LEU A 51 -1.29 -8.30 3.25
N ALA A 52 -1.46 -7.15 2.60
CA ALA A 52 -0.77 -6.84 1.36
C ALA A 52 0.76 -6.81 1.55
N ALA A 53 1.25 -6.23 2.65
CA ALA A 53 2.68 -6.18 2.94
C ALA A 53 3.28 -7.59 3.15
N GLN A 54 2.55 -8.48 3.79
CA GLN A 54 2.97 -9.88 3.98
C GLN A 54 3.09 -10.61 2.63
N ALA A 55 2.11 -10.46 1.74
CA ALA A 55 2.16 -11.04 0.39
C ALA A 55 3.29 -10.44 -0.47
N VAL A 56 3.51 -9.13 -0.40
CA VAL A 56 4.64 -8.49 -1.09
C VAL A 56 5.97 -9.00 -0.53
N ALA A 57 6.08 -9.22 0.78
CA ALA A 57 7.29 -9.78 1.39
C ALA A 57 7.56 -11.23 0.95
N SER A 58 6.53 -12.05 0.77
CA SER A 58 6.68 -13.45 0.33
C SER A 58 7.07 -13.59 -1.14
N HIS A 59 6.61 -12.69 -2.02
CA HIS A 59 6.87 -12.72 -3.47
C HIS A 59 8.38 -12.83 -3.82
N ARG A 60 8.71 -13.40 -4.99
CA ARG A 60 10.05 -13.35 -5.60
C ARG A 60 9.89 -13.06 -7.08
N LYS A 61 10.92 -12.47 -7.69
CA LYS A 61 10.89 -12.16 -9.12
C LYS A 61 10.68 -13.46 -9.92
N GLY A 62 9.73 -13.45 -10.86
CA GLY A 62 9.32 -14.60 -11.65
C GLY A 62 8.30 -15.53 -10.97
N GLU A 63 7.87 -15.22 -9.75
CA GLU A 63 6.82 -15.95 -9.05
C GLU A 63 5.53 -15.12 -8.99
N SER A 64 4.41 -15.78 -8.72
CA SER A 64 3.11 -15.15 -8.50
C SER A 64 2.64 -15.49 -7.09
N VAL A 65 2.21 -14.49 -6.32
CA VAL A 65 1.60 -14.71 -5.01
C VAL A 65 0.13 -14.36 -5.10
N ILE A 66 -0.72 -15.28 -4.69
CA ILE A 66 -2.16 -15.09 -4.53
C ILE A 66 -2.49 -15.47 -3.09
N ALA A 67 -2.92 -14.49 -2.29
CA ALA A 67 -3.38 -14.68 -0.92
C ALA A 67 -4.86 -14.33 -0.86
N VAL A 68 -5.68 -15.22 -0.28
CA VAL A 68 -7.14 -15.09 -0.22
C VAL A 68 -7.57 -15.29 1.22
N GLU A 69 -7.90 -14.19 1.90
CA GLU A 69 -8.25 -14.22 3.32
C GLU A 69 -9.73 -13.93 3.51
N ALA A 70 -10.53 -14.98 3.65
CA ALA A 70 -11.96 -14.89 3.90
C ALA A 70 -12.27 -14.31 5.29
N ASP A 71 -11.50 -14.72 6.30
CA ASP A 71 -11.55 -14.20 7.67
C ASP A 71 -10.44 -13.15 7.89
N SER A 72 -10.37 -12.17 6.99
CA SER A 72 -9.34 -11.12 6.99
C SER A 72 -9.35 -10.25 8.25
N GLY A 73 -10.50 -10.19 8.94
CA GLY A 73 -10.79 -9.22 9.99
C GLY A 73 -11.08 -7.81 9.45
N VAL A 74 -11.29 -7.68 8.13
CA VAL A 74 -11.64 -6.44 7.44
C VAL A 74 -13.15 -6.42 7.22
N ALA A 75 -13.79 -5.29 7.55
CA ALA A 75 -15.20 -5.07 7.27
C ALA A 75 -15.44 -3.81 6.42
N CYS A 76 -16.44 -3.89 5.52
CA CYS A 76 -16.95 -2.76 4.75
C CYS A 76 -18.34 -2.40 5.28
N GLY A 77 -18.48 -1.23 5.92
CA GLY A 77 -19.73 -0.82 6.57
C GLY A 77 -20.26 -1.85 7.58
N GLY A 78 -19.36 -2.49 8.33
CA GLY A 78 -19.70 -3.53 9.33
C GLY A 78 -19.99 -4.92 8.76
N ARG A 79 -19.88 -5.13 7.44
CA ARG A 79 -20.00 -6.46 6.82
C ARG A 79 -18.59 -7.04 6.56
N PRO A 80 -18.28 -8.25 7.04
CA PRO A 80 -17.01 -8.91 6.74
C PRO A 80 -16.78 -9.02 5.24
N VAL A 81 -15.54 -8.77 4.81
CA VAL A 81 -15.13 -8.91 3.40
C VAL A 81 -13.91 -9.80 3.26
N THR A 82 -13.84 -10.51 2.14
CA THR A 82 -12.66 -11.27 1.75
C THR A 82 -11.60 -10.33 1.20
N VAL A 83 -10.37 -10.45 1.70
CA VAL A 83 -9.23 -9.70 1.16
C VAL A 83 -8.46 -10.61 0.21
N ILE A 84 -8.41 -10.22 -1.06
CA ILE A 84 -7.63 -10.90 -2.09
C ILE A 84 -6.42 -10.03 -2.41
N THR A 85 -5.21 -10.56 -2.18
CA THR A 85 -3.97 -9.91 -2.59
C THR A 85 -3.30 -10.70 -3.67
N VAL A 86 -3.03 -10.04 -4.81
CA VAL A 86 -2.25 -10.62 -5.90
C VAL A 86 -0.98 -9.81 -6.11
N VAL A 87 0.17 -10.47 -6.02
CA VAL A 87 1.48 -9.86 -6.28
C VAL A 87 2.13 -10.59 -7.44
N ASN A 88 2.47 -9.84 -8.48
CA ASN A 88 3.05 -10.34 -9.71
C ASN A 88 4.08 -9.36 -10.28
N ASP A 89 4.95 -9.89 -11.15
CA ASP A 89 5.76 -9.06 -12.02
C ASP A 89 4.87 -8.29 -13.01
N ASN A 90 5.27 -7.06 -13.34
CA ASN A 90 4.50 -6.17 -14.20
C ASN A 90 4.41 -6.75 -15.63
N MET A 91 3.21 -7.18 -16.03
CA MET A 91 2.88 -7.71 -17.36
C MET A 91 1.57 -7.06 -17.87
N PRO A 92 1.43 -6.86 -19.19
CA PRO A 92 0.23 -6.26 -19.76
C PRO A 92 -1.00 -7.17 -19.57
N PHE A 93 -2.18 -6.55 -19.39
CA PHE A 93 -3.51 -7.21 -19.29
C PHE A 93 -3.77 -8.13 -18.10
N LEU A 94 -2.79 -8.33 -17.22
CA LEU A 94 -2.92 -9.24 -16.08
C LEU A 94 -3.99 -8.77 -15.09
N PHE A 95 -4.02 -7.47 -14.78
CA PHE A 95 -5.00 -6.89 -13.86
C PHE A 95 -6.45 -7.10 -14.35
N ASP A 96 -6.73 -6.75 -15.60
CA ASP A 96 -8.08 -6.86 -16.16
C ASP A 96 -8.56 -8.32 -16.21
N SER A 97 -7.64 -9.24 -16.48
CA SER A 97 -7.95 -10.68 -16.52
C SER A 97 -8.26 -11.24 -15.14
N ILE A 98 -7.46 -10.87 -14.12
CA ILE A 98 -7.71 -11.26 -12.73
C ILE A 98 -9.02 -10.67 -12.22
N LEU A 99 -9.27 -9.39 -12.49
CA LEU A 99 -10.48 -8.72 -12.05
C LEU A 99 -11.72 -9.36 -12.69
N GLY A 100 -11.66 -9.69 -13.98
CA GLY A 100 -12.72 -10.41 -14.69
C GLY A 100 -13.02 -11.78 -14.06
N GLU A 101 -11.98 -12.56 -13.79
CA GLU A 101 -12.13 -13.89 -13.15
C GLU A 101 -12.74 -13.79 -11.74
N ILE A 102 -12.27 -12.84 -10.92
CA ILE A 102 -12.82 -12.61 -9.57
C ILE A 102 -14.29 -12.20 -9.67
N ALA A 103 -14.64 -11.32 -10.61
CA ALA A 103 -15.99 -10.84 -10.80
C ALA A 103 -16.95 -11.95 -11.26
N GLU A 104 -16.49 -12.87 -12.11
CA GLU A 104 -17.27 -14.01 -12.57
C GLU A 104 -17.62 -14.98 -11.42
N ILE A 105 -16.68 -15.20 -10.49
CA ILE A 105 -16.87 -16.15 -9.38
C ILE A 105 -17.58 -15.53 -8.19
N SER A 106 -17.20 -14.29 -7.82
CA SER A 106 -17.56 -13.68 -6.53
C SER A 106 -18.32 -12.35 -6.63
N GLY A 107 -18.54 -11.85 -7.85
CA GLY A 107 -19.16 -10.55 -8.09
C GLY A 107 -18.18 -9.38 -8.02
N GLU A 108 -18.70 -8.17 -8.20
CA GLU A 108 -17.88 -6.95 -8.28
C GLU A 108 -17.17 -6.64 -6.96
N PRO A 109 -15.83 -6.40 -6.96
CA PRO A 109 -15.12 -6.00 -5.77
C PRO A 109 -15.56 -4.63 -5.24
N THR A 110 -15.61 -4.50 -3.91
CA THR A 110 -16.00 -3.27 -3.22
C THR A 110 -14.88 -2.25 -3.04
N LEU A 111 -13.63 -2.67 -3.22
CA LEU A 111 -12.45 -1.81 -3.19
C LEU A 111 -11.35 -2.46 -4.02
N VAL A 112 -10.74 -1.70 -4.94
CA VAL A 112 -9.63 -2.19 -5.77
C VAL A 112 -8.46 -1.21 -5.70
N ALA A 113 -7.30 -1.72 -5.29
CA ALA A 113 -6.04 -1.00 -5.30
C ALA A 113 -5.01 -1.76 -6.14
N HIS A 114 -4.51 -1.14 -7.22
CA HIS A 114 -3.59 -1.79 -8.17
C HIS A 114 -2.27 -1.01 -8.40
N PRO A 115 -1.52 -0.64 -7.34
CA PRO A 115 -0.30 0.14 -7.54
C PRO A 115 0.81 -0.69 -8.19
N ILE A 116 1.55 -0.05 -9.10
CA ILE A 116 2.84 -0.58 -9.58
C ILE A 116 3.93 0.02 -8.70
N VAL A 117 4.62 -0.83 -7.93
CA VAL A 117 5.65 -0.40 -6.97
C VAL A 117 7.01 -1.00 -7.30
N THR A 118 8.07 -0.24 -7.02
CA THR A 118 9.45 -0.75 -7.12
C THR A 118 9.84 -1.34 -5.77
N VAL A 119 10.14 -2.63 -5.71
CA VAL A 119 10.51 -3.32 -4.46
C VAL A 119 12.02 -3.53 -4.42
N ARG A 120 12.67 -2.98 -3.38
CA ARG A 120 14.07 -3.30 -3.06
C ARG A 120 14.11 -4.31 -1.91
N ARG A 121 14.58 -5.53 -2.19
CA ARG A 121 14.90 -6.51 -1.16
C ARG A 121 16.34 -6.30 -0.71
N GLY A 122 16.57 -6.21 0.60
CA GLY A 122 17.93 -6.23 1.14
C GLY A 122 18.64 -7.53 0.75
N LYS A 123 19.97 -7.50 0.64
CA LYS A 123 20.73 -8.75 0.62
C LYS A 123 20.54 -9.40 1.99
N ASN A 124 19.94 -10.59 2.01
CA ASN A 124 20.14 -11.50 3.14
C ASN A 124 21.63 -11.86 3.21
#